data_AF-A0A9P5LAZ8-F1
#
_entry.id   AF-A0A9P5LAZ8-F1
#
_cell.length_a   1.000
_cell.length_b   1.000
_cell.length_c   1.000
_cell.angle_alpha   90.00
_cell.angle_beta   90.00
_cell.angle_gamma   90.00
#
_symmetry.space_group_name_H-M   'P 1'
#
loop_
_entity.id
_entity.type
_entity.pdbx_description
1 polymer ?
#
loop_
_entity_poly.entity_id
_entity_poly.type
_entity_poly.pdbx_seq_one_letter_code
_entity_poly.pdbx_strand_id
1 'polypeptide(L)'
;MLRRCGSPHLRVKRRRVQLLFSFTSGMLGGGFGAVALSAGLAEPVVTQIPLDPIVTLGLMTFACSGLGWLIGPSIGSQVFYLSHRKWKKQMTQKEVEFFARIKKHRVNPENSSASNPVPDFYGEKIQSVSGYRRWLKDQKAFNKKKSANFV
;
A
#
# COMPACT_ATOMS: atom_id res chain seq x y z
N MET A 1 14.04 25.14 -9.89
CA MET A 1 13.26 23.99 -10.44
C MET A 1 13.15 22.74 -9.53
N LEU A 2 13.92 22.61 -8.44
CA LEU A 2 13.99 21.39 -7.61
C LEU A 2 12.85 21.17 -6.57
N ARG A 3 11.87 22.08 -6.47
CA ARG A 3 10.82 22.04 -5.43
C ARG A 3 9.66 21.06 -5.69
N ARG A 4 9.44 20.60 -6.93
CA ARG A 4 8.30 19.70 -7.26
C ARG A 4 8.62 18.20 -7.25
N CYS A 5 9.88 17.81 -7.24
CA CYS A 5 10.25 16.44 -7.60
C CYS A 5 10.14 15.39 -6.49
N GLY A 6 10.18 15.80 -5.23
CA GLY A 6 10.21 14.86 -4.10
C GLY A 6 9.13 15.13 -3.09
N SER A 7 7.97 15.58 -3.58
CA SER A 7 6.82 15.79 -2.73
C SER A 7 6.19 14.44 -2.39
N PRO A 8 5.79 14.20 -1.14
CA PRO A 8 5.08 12.98 -0.73
C PRO A 8 3.79 12.71 -1.55
N HIS A 9 3.27 13.71 -2.27
CA HIS A 9 2.20 13.55 -3.28
C HIS A 9 2.53 12.52 -4.37
N LEU A 10 3.79 12.37 -4.80
CA LEU A 10 4.16 11.38 -5.83
C LEU A 10 4.08 9.94 -5.28
N ARG A 11 4.33 9.75 -3.98
CA ARG A 11 4.18 8.45 -3.30
C ARG A 11 2.70 8.06 -3.23
N VAL A 12 1.84 9.01 -2.88
CA VAL A 12 0.39 8.83 -2.86
C VAL A 12 -0.13 8.55 -4.27
N LYS A 13 0.34 9.28 -5.29
CA LYS A 13 -0.03 9.04 -6.69
C LYS A 13 0.37 7.63 -7.15
N ARG A 14 1.59 7.18 -6.83
CA ARG A 14 2.04 5.79 -7.09
C ARG A 14 1.10 4.77 -6.48
N ARG A 15 0.74 4.94 -5.20
CA ARG A 15 -0.17 4.03 -4.48
C ARG A 15 -1.57 4.00 -5.13
N ARG A 16 -2.11 5.16 -5.54
CA ARG A 16 -3.41 5.22 -6.25
C ARG A 16 -3.37 4.49 -7.59
N VAL A 17 -2.29 4.65 -8.36
CA VAL A 17 -2.10 3.92 -9.61
C VAL A 17 -2.03 2.42 -9.35
N GLN A 18 -1.27 1.96 -8.36
CA GLN A 18 -1.20 0.55 -8.00
C GLN A 18 -2.56 -0.03 -7.60
N LEU A 19 -3.36 0.71 -6.82
CA LEU A 19 -4.71 0.29 -6.44
C LEU A 19 -5.67 0.20 -7.64
N LEU A 20 -5.61 1.18 -8.55
CA LEU A 20 -6.39 1.14 -9.78
C LEU A 20 -6.03 -0.08 -10.62
N PHE A 21 -4.74 -0.33 -10.84
CA PHE A 21 -4.28 -1.49 -11.60
C PHE A 21 -4.62 -2.82 -10.92
N SER A 22 -4.58 -2.89 -9.59
CA SER A 22 -5.02 -4.06 -8.81
C SER A 22 -6.50 -4.35 -9.05
N PHE A 23 -7.36 -3.34 -8.95
CA PHE A 23 -8.78 -3.48 -9.21
C PHE A 23 -9.08 -3.87 -10.65
N THR A 24 -8.51 -3.18 -11.63
CA THR A 24 -8.75 -3.47 -13.05
C THR A 24 -8.20 -4.83 -13.46
N SER A 25 -7.03 -5.22 -12.95
CA SER A 25 -6.43 -6.53 -13.21
C SER A 25 -7.24 -7.65 -12.56
N GLY A 26 -7.84 -7.41 -11.39
CA GLY A 26 -8.81 -8.34 -10.79
C GLY A 26 -10.06 -8.52 -11.64
N MET A 27 -10.67 -7.43 -12.10
CA MET A 27 -11.82 -7.49 -13.01
C MET A 27 -11.49 -8.20 -14.33
N LEU A 28 -10.33 -7.91 -14.92
CA LEU A 28 -9.87 -8.57 -16.15
C LEU A 28 -9.56 -10.05 -15.91
N GLY A 29 -8.94 -10.39 -14.78
CA GLY A 29 -8.68 -11.79 -14.40
C GLY A 29 -9.96 -12.58 -14.16
N GLY A 30 -10.97 -11.98 -13.52
CA GLY A 30 -12.29 -12.57 -13.34
C GLY A 30 -13.05 -12.71 -14.65
N GLY A 31 -13.04 -11.70 -15.50
CA GLY A 31 -13.69 -11.73 -16.81
C GLY A 31 -13.04 -12.75 -17.76
N PHE A 32 -11.71 -12.76 -17.83
CA PHE A 32 -10.96 -13.77 -18.59
C PHE A 32 -11.18 -15.17 -18.03
N GLY A 33 -11.15 -15.32 -16.69
CA GLY A 33 -11.44 -16.58 -16.01
C GLY A 33 -12.83 -17.10 -16.34
N ALA A 34 -13.86 -16.26 -16.28
CA ALA A 34 -15.23 -16.64 -16.62
C ALA A 34 -15.35 -17.13 -18.07
N VAL A 35 -14.75 -16.42 -19.03
CA VAL A 35 -14.75 -16.81 -20.46
C VAL A 35 -13.95 -18.11 -20.68
N ALA A 36 -12.79 -18.24 -20.04
CA ALA A 36 -11.95 -19.42 -20.14
C ALA A 36 -12.66 -20.66 -19.57
N LEU A 37 -13.30 -20.53 -18.42
CA LEU A 37 -14.03 -21.61 -17.77
C LEU A 37 -15.28 -22.01 -18.56
N SER A 38 -16.01 -21.04 -19.14
CA SER A 38 -17.17 -21.32 -20.00
C SER A 38 -16.81 -21.95 -21.34
N ALA A 39 -15.57 -21.78 -21.80
CA ALA A 39 -15.03 -22.45 -22.99
C ALA A 39 -14.64 -23.93 -22.75
N GLY A 40 -14.90 -24.48 -21.56
CA GLY A 40 -14.65 -25.89 -21.24
C GLY A 40 -13.34 -26.17 -20.49
N LEU A 41 -12.59 -25.14 -20.07
CA LEU A 41 -11.37 -25.34 -19.26
C LEU A 41 -11.67 -25.80 -17.82
N ALA A 42 -12.93 -25.74 -17.39
CA ALA A 42 -13.37 -26.13 -16.04
C ALA A 42 -13.69 -27.64 -15.92
N GLU A 43 -14.01 -28.32 -17.03
CA GLU A 43 -14.50 -29.71 -17.08
C GLU A 43 -13.68 -30.73 -16.25
N PRO A 44 -12.33 -30.76 -16.32
CA PRO A 44 -11.55 -31.73 -15.56
C PRO A 44 -11.54 -31.45 -14.05
N VAL A 45 -11.86 -30.23 -13.62
CA VAL A 45 -11.85 -29.82 -12.20
C VAL A 45 -13.25 -29.91 -11.61
N VAL A 46 -14.28 -29.53 -12.37
CA VAL A 46 -15.68 -29.60 -11.93
C VAL A 46 -16.11 -31.04 -11.65
N THR A 47 -15.61 -32.01 -12.42
CA THR A 47 -15.93 -33.44 -12.23
C THR A 47 -15.23 -34.08 -11.02
N GLN A 48 -14.16 -33.47 -10.50
CA GLN A 48 -13.40 -33.98 -9.35
C GLN A 48 -13.89 -33.43 -8.01
N ILE A 49 -14.55 -32.28 -8.03
CA ILE A 49 -15.01 -31.60 -6.82
C ILE A 49 -16.47 -32.00 -6.56
N PRO A 50 -16.81 -32.57 -5.39
CA PRO A 50 -18.18 -33.02 -5.07
C PRO A 50 -19.14 -31.85 -4.76
N LEU A 51 -18.86 -30.65 -5.26
CA LEU A 51 -19.68 -29.45 -5.10
C LEU A 51 -20.52 -29.22 -6.36
N ASP A 52 -21.67 -28.55 -6.22
CA ASP A 52 -22.51 -28.14 -7.34
C ASP A 52 -21.70 -27.32 -8.39
N PRO A 53 -21.80 -27.63 -9.69
CA PRO A 53 -21.13 -26.91 -10.77
C PRO A 53 -21.19 -25.38 -10.68
N ILE A 54 -22.32 -24.81 -10.25
CA ILE A 54 -22.46 -23.35 -10.10
C ILE A 54 -21.49 -22.82 -9.04
N VAL A 55 -21.40 -23.50 -7.89
CA VAL A 55 -20.51 -23.14 -6.79
C VAL A 55 -19.06 -23.30 -7.22
N THR A 56 -18.71 -24.41 -7.86
CA THR A 56 -17.34 -24.69 -8.33
C THR A 56 -16.87 -23.65 -9.35
N LEU A 57 -17.68 -23.35 -10.37
CA LEU A 57 -17.37 -22.35 -11.38
C LEU A 57 -17.29 -20.94 -10.78
N GLY A 58 -18.16 -20.62 -9.83
CA GLY A 58 -18.11 -19.38 -9.07
C GLY A 58 -16.77 -19.24 -8.34
N LEU A 59 -16.37 -20.26 -7.57
CA LEU A 59 -15.09 -20.27 -6.84
C LEU A 59 -13.89 -20.17 -7.77
N MET A 60 -13.88 -20.88 -8.90
CA MET A 60 -12.81 -20.79 -9.89
C MET A 60 -12.73 -19.39 -10.50
N THR A 61 -13.87 -18.78 -10.84
CA THR A 61 -13.92 -17.40 -11.35
C THR A 61 -13.42 -16.40 -10.32
N PHE A 62 -13.80 -16.56 -9.04
CA PHE A 62 -13.27 -15.76 -7.93
C PHE A 62 -11.76 -15.96 -7.74
N ALA A 63 -11.26 -17.19 -7.90
CA ALA A 63 -9.83 -17.46 -7.83
C ALA A 63 -9.07 -16.75 -8.96
N CYS A 64 -9.57 -16.80 -10.21
CA CYS A 64 -9.00 -16.07 -11.34
C CYS A 64 -9.00 -14.54 -11.09
N SER A 65 -10.08 -14.00 -10.54
CA SER A 65 -10.16 -12.58 -10.13
C SER A 65 -9.14 -12.25 -9.04
N GLY A 66 -9.02 -13.10 -8.02
CA GLY A 66 -8.05 -12.93 -6.93
C GLY A 66 -6.60 -12.94 -7.43
N LEU A 67 -6.26 -13.84 -8.35
CA LEU A 67 -4.94 -13.88 -9.00
C LEU A 67 -4.69 -12.61 -9.83
N GLY A 68 -5.67 -12.18 -10.63
CA GLY A 68 -5.60 -10.92 -11.35
C GLY A 68 -5.37 -9.73 -10.43
N TRP A 69 -6.07 -9.69 -9.29
CA TRP A 69 -5.97 -8.63 -8.29
C TRP A 69 -4.57 -8.57 -7.64
N LEU A 70 -3.96 -9.72 -7.37
CA LEU A 70 -2.60 -9.84 -6.80
C LEU A 70 -1.51 -9.37 -7.77
N ILE A 71 -1.65 -9.63 -9.07
CA ILE A 71 -0.67 -9.25 -10.08
C ILE A 71 -0.72 -7.74 -10.40
N GLY A 72 -1.90 -7.12 -10.27
CA GLY A 72 -2.12 -5.74 -10.69
C GLY A 72 -1.19 -4.68 -10.07
N PRO A 73 -0.89 -4.66 -8.76
CA PRO A 73 0.04 -3.69 -8.16
C PRO A 73 1.45 -3.73 -8.78
N SER A 74 1.93 -4.91 -9.16
CA SER A 74 3.25 -5.10 -9.79
C SER A 74 3.28 -4.44 -11.18
N ILE A 75 2.24 -4.68 -11.99
CA ILE A 75 2.08 -4.02 -13.31
C ILE A 75 1.92 -2.51 -13.14
N GLY A 76 1.07 -2.05 -12.22
CA GLY A 76 0.86 -0.63 -11.96
C GLY A 76 2.13 0.09 -11.48
N SER A 77 2.97 -0.60 -10.71
CA SER A 77 4.29 -0.09 -10.30
C SER A 77 5.20 0.13 -11.50
N GLN A 78 5.27 -0.84 -12.42
CA GLN A 78 6.07 -0.72 -13.64
C GLN A 78 5.57 0.43 -14.51
N VAL A 79 4.27 0.50 -14.79
CA VAL A 79 3.66 1.59 -15.59
C VAL A 79 3.95 2.96 -14.98
N PHE A 80 3.83 3.10 -13.65
CA PHE A 80 4.14 4.35 -12.96
C PHE A 80 5.60 4.77 -13.16
N TYR A 81 6.55 3.83 -13.01
CA TYR A 81 7.97 4.11 -13.20
C TYR A 81 8.33 4.39 -14.64
N LEU A 82 7.69 3.74 -15.61
CA LEU A 82 7.87 4.01 -17.03
C LEU A 82 7.43 5.44 -17.40
N SER A 83 6.29 5.87 -16.87
CA SER A 83 5.78 7.23 -17.09
C SER A 83 6.60 8.31 -16.36
N HIS A 84 7.14 8.01 -15.17
CA HIS A 84 7.87 8.97 -14.33
C HIS A 84 9.39 8.71 -14.27
N ARG A 85 9.98 8.10 -15.31
CA ARG A 85 11.41 7.70 -15.35
C ARG A 85 12.37 8.83 -14.93
N LYS A 86 12.12 10.06 -15.39
CA LYS A 86 12.95 11.25 -15.10
C LYS A 86 13.11 11.53 -13.61
N TRP A 87 12.11 11.19 -12.81
CA TRP A 87 12.05 11.55 -11.39
C TRP A 87 12.28 10.34 -10.47
N LYS A 88 12.40 9.12 -11.00
CA LYS A 88 12.57 7.87 -10.24
C LYS A 88 13.73 7.94 -9.24
N LYS A 89 14.93 8.32 -9.72
CA LYS A 89 16.14 8.39 -8.88
C LYS A 89 15.98 9.39 -7.73
N GLN A 90 15.47 10.58 -8.04
CA GLN A 90 15.24 11.63 -7.04
C GLN A 90 14.16 11.24 -6.04
N MET A 91 13.11 10.54 -6.47
CA MET A 91 12.08 10.00 -5.57
C MET A 91 12.67 9.00 -4.58
N THR A 92 13.41 8.00 -5.06
CA THR A 92 14.00 6.97 -4.20
C THR A 92 14.96 7.58 -3.19
N GLN A 93 15.84 8.51 -3.59
CA GLN A 93 16.74 9.19 -2.67
C GLN A 93 15.99 9.93 -1.55
N LYS A 94 14.94 10.70 -1.89
CA LYS A 94 14.17 11.42 -0.87
C LYS A 94 13.32 10.50 0.01
N GLU A 95 12.91 9.33 -0.49
CA GLU A 95 12.27 8.30 0.34
C GLU A 95 13.25 7.79 1.40
N VAL A 96 14.49 7.47 1.01
CA VAL A 96 15.53 7.04 1.97
C VAL A 96 15.82 8.14 3.00
N GLU A 97 16.04 9.37 2.57
CA GLU A 97 16.27 10.52 3.47
C GLU A 97 15.07 10.76 4.42
N PHE A 98 13.85 10.56 3.93
CA PHE A 98 12.66 10.65 4.76
C PHE A 98 12.64 9.56 5.83
N PHE A 99 12.88 8.30 5.48
CA PHE A 99 12.93 7.21 6.46
C PHE A 99 14.06 7.39 7.48
N ALA A 100 15.23 7.87 7.05
CA ALA A 100 16.32 8.22 7.96
C ALA A 100 15.90 9.30 8.98
N ARG A 101 15.16 10.33 8.53
CA ARG A 101 14.61 11.36 9.42
C ARG A 101 13.54 10.82 10.37
N ILE A 102 12.68 9.91 9.94
CA ILE A 102 11.70 9.26 10.83
C ILE A 102 12.43 8.45 11.91
N LYS A 103 13.39 7.61 11.52
CA LYS A 103 14.20 6.82 12.46
C LYS A 103 14.93 7.69 13.49
N LYS A 104 15.40 8.88 13.09
CA LYS A 104 16.06 9.85 13.97
C LYS A 104 15.13 10.53 14.97
N HIS A 105 13.89 10.83 14.58
CA HIS A 105 12.97 11.65 15.39
C HIS A 105 11.85 10.86 16.08
N ARG A 106 11.72 9.57 15.80
CA ARG A 106 10.73 8.69 16.45
C ARG A 106 11.05 8.57 17.94
N VAL A 107 10.01 8.56 18.76
CA VAL A 107 10.12 8.28 20.19
C VAL A 107 10.21 6.78 20.45
N ASN A 108 10.88 6.37 21.54
CA ASN A 108 10.92 4.99 22.01
C ASN A 108 9.54 4.55 22.55
N PRO A 109 8.91 3.49 21.99
CA PRO A 109 7.59 3.02 22.37
C PRO A 109 7.52 2.34 23.74
N GLU A 110 8.66 1.91 24.33
CA GLU A 110 8.70 1.19 25.61
C GLU A 110 8.10 2.00 26.78
N ASN A 111 8.05 3.32 26.66
CA ASN A 111 7.53 4.22 27.70
C ASN A 111 6.08 4.64 27.45
N SER A 112 5.30 3.81 26.76
CA SER A 112 3.88 4.05 26.54
C SER A 112 3.08 3.84 27.81
N SER A 113 2.12 4.73 28.11
CA SER A 113 1.15 4.53 29.18
C SER A 113 -0.27 4.69 28.66
N ALA A 114 -1.27 4.15 29.37
CA ALA A 114 -2.67 4.25 28.98
C ALA A 114 -3.15 5.71 28.84
N SER A 115 -2.56 6.64 29.60
CA SER A 115 -2.85 8.08 29.56
C SER A 115 -2.03 8.84 28.48
N ASN A 116 -0.96 8.23 27.97
CA ASN A 116 -0.10 8.79 26.92
C ASN A 116 0.21 7.74 25.86
N PRO A 117 -0.73 7.46 24.93
CA PRO A 117 -0.53 6.48 23.88
C PRO A 117 0.57 6.94 22.91
N VAL A 118 1.29 5.96 22.34
CA VAL A 118 2.40 6.22 21.43
C VAL A 118 1.88 6.81 20.12
N PRO A 119 2.38 7.98 19.68
CA PRO A 119 2.05 8.53 18.37
C PRO A 119 2.57 7.61 17.25
N ASP A 120 2.06 7.77 16.03
CA ASP A 120 2.45 6.97 14.85
C ASP A 120 3.97 6.72 14.78
N PHE A 121 4.39 5.51 15.13
CA PHE A 121 5.81 5.17 15.32
C PHE A 121 6.58 5.07 14.00
N TYR A 122 5.89 4.65 12.93
CA TYR A 122 6.48 4.45 11.61
C TYR A 122 6.27 5.63 10.66
N GLY A 123 5.42 6.60 11.04
CA GLY A 123 5.08 7.74 10.19
C GLY A 123 4.25 7.35 8.98
N GLU A 124 3.44 6.30 9.09
CA GLU A 124 2.59 5.78 8.00
C GLU A 124 1.61 6.85 7.49
N LYS A 125 1.09 7.68 8.40
CA LYS A 125 0.07 8.69 8.08
C LYS A 125 0.65 9.93 7.40
N ILE A 126 1.97 10.02 7.23
CA ILE A 126 2.65 11.20 6.70
C ILE A 126 2.59 11.20 5.16
N GLN A 127 1.60 11.91 4.63
CA GLN A 127 1.38 12.07 3.18
C GLN A 127 1.77 13.46 2.65
N SER A 128 2.13 14.40 3.52
CA SER A 128 2.44 15.79 3.19
C SER A 128 3.52 16.36 4.10
N VAL A 129 4.12 17.48 3.70
CA VAL A 129 5.09 18.20 4.54
C VAL A 129 4.42 18.79 5.79
N SER A 130 3.17 19.25 5.68
CA SER A 130 2.39 19.69 6.84
C SER A 130 2.10 18.54 7.80
N GLY A 131 1.78 17.35 7.28
CA GLY A 131 1.64 16.12 8.07
C GLY A 131 2.94 15.75 8.80
N TYR A 132 4.09 15.89 8.16
CA TYR A 132 5.39 15.67 8.80
C TYR A 132 5.65 16.65 9.96
N ARG A 133 5.31 17.93 9.78
CA ARG A 133 5.45 18.93 10.86
C ARG A 133 4.52 18.64 12.04
N ARG A 134 3.29 18.20 11.77
CA ARG A 134 2.35 17.77 12.81
C ARG A 134 2.90 16.56 13.57
N TRP A 135 3.34 15.54 12.83
CA TRP A 135 3.97 14.36 13.40
C TRP A 135 5.15 14.70 14.32
N LEU A 136 6.04 15.62 13.92
CA LEU A 136 7.13 16.09 14.79
C LEU A 136 6.64 16.75 16.08
N LYS A 137 5.52 17.48 16.03
CA LYS A 137 4.90 18.06 17.24
C LYS A 137 4.34 16.96 18.13
N ASP A 138 3.71 15.94 17.56
CA ASP A 138 3.14 14.81 18.30
C ASP A 138 4.26 14.01 19.03
N GLN A 139 5.39 13.76 18.35
CA GLN A 139 6.57 13.15 18.99
C GLN A 139 7.11 14.00 20.16
N LYS A 140 7.22 15.32 19.98
CA LYS A 140 7.66 16.24 21.05
C LYS A 140 6.67 16.30 22.20
N ALA A 141 5.37 16.31 21.92
CA ALA A 141 4.32 16.34 22.93
C ALA A 141 4.34 15.07 23.79
N PHE A 142 4.56 13.91 23.17
CA PHE A 142 4.74 12.65 23.90
C PHE A 142 5.97 12.70 24.82
N ASN A 143 7.12 13.19 24.34
CA ASN A 143 8.31 13.37 25.17
C ASN A 143 8.11 14.41 26.30
N LYS A 144 7.35 15.48 26.07
CA LYS A 144 7.05 16.47 27.11
C LYS A 144 6.18 15.87 28.22
N LYS A 145 5.15 15.09 27.84
CA LYS A 145 4.32 14.34 28.80
C LYS A 145 5.13 13.33 29.59
N LYS A 146 6.15 12.70 28.99
CA LYS A 146 7.12 11.88 29.72
C LYS A 146 7.77 12.71 30.83
N SER A 147 8.46 13.81 30.50
CA SER A 147 9.19 14.63 31.48
C SER A 147 8.31 15.23 32.58
N ALA A 148 7.05 15.57 32.28
CA ALA A 148 6.13 16.16 33.25
C ALA A 148 5.58 15.16 34.29
N ASN A 149 5.60 13.85 34.01
CA ASN A 149 5.15 12.83 34.97
C ASN A 149 6.28 12.33 35.89
N PHE A 150 7.52 12.75 35.65
CA PHE A 150 8.71 12.38 36.46
C PHE A 150 9.20 13.53 37.37
N VAL A 151 8.39 14.60 37.52
CA VAL A 151 8.58 15.69 38.49
C VAL A 151 7.42 15.61 39.48
#